data_AF-A0A960FQ90-F1
#
_entry.id   AF-A0A960FQ90-F1
#
_cell.length_a   1.000
_cell.length_b   1.000
_cell.length_c   1.000
_cell.angle_alpha   90.00
_cell.angle_beta   90.00
_cell.angle_gamma   90.00
#
_symmetry.space_group_name_H-M   'P 1'
#
loop_
_entity.id
_entity.type
_entity.pdbx_description
1 polymer ?
#
loop_
_entity_poly.entity_id
_entity_poly.type
_entity_poly.pdbx_seq_one_letter_code
_entity_poly.pdbx_strand_id
1 'polypeptide(L)'
;MAYRRDPTITTLERAARRLIAAKTPPQVAVEELAQISRDPKVLGMAAGRALGRWEAVPLFYSLGQEVSDLLLRAGADEDVMASAAEDTARRLRIYLRR
;
A
#
# COMPACT_ATOMS: atom_id res chain seq x y z
N MET A 1 4.42 1.13 -16.36
CA MET A 1 4.53 2.10 -15.23
C MET A 1 3.43 3.19 -15.23
N ALA A 2 2.25 2.98 -15.85
CA ALA A 2 1.21 4.01 -15.96
C ALA A 2 0.58 4.44 -14.61
N TYR A 3 0.55 3.55 -13.62
CA TYR A 3 -0.12 3.78 -12.35
C TYR A 3 0.65 4.64 -11.33
N ARG A 4 1.90 5.02 -11.59
CA ARG A 4 2.80 5.62 -10.57
C ARG A 4 2.26 6.91 -9.93
N ARG A 5 1.48 7.70 -10.69
CA ARG A 5 0.88 8.98 -10.25
C ARG A 5 -0.64 8.89 -10.10
N ASP A 6 -1.20 7.68 -10.11
CA ASP A 6 -2.63 7.51 -9.95
C ASP A 6 -3.06 8.00 -8.54
N PRO A 7 -3.95 9.01 -8.45
CA PRO A 7 -4.43 9.50 -7.16
C PRO A 7 -5.14 8.39 -6.36
N THR A 8 -5.74 7.40 -7.04
CA THR A 8 -6.45 6.27 -6.44
C THR A 8 -5.55 5.46 -5.49
N ILE A 9 -4.29 5.27 -5.87
CA ILE A 9 -3.31 4.57 -5.02
C ILE A 9 -3.10 5.30 -3.70
N THR A 10 -2.98 6.63 -3.75
CA THR A 10 -2.77 7.44 -2.55
C THR A 10 -4.03 7.44 -1.68
N THR A 11 -5.20 7.46 -2.31
CA THR A 11 -6.49 7.34 -1.61
C THR A 11 -6.62 5.99 -0.92
N LEU A 12 -6.27 4.88 -1.59
CA LEU A 12 -6.27 3.53 -1.02
C LEU A 12 -5.31 3.42 0.17
N GLU A 13 -4.07 3.90 0.05
CA GLU A 13 -3.12 3.90 1.17
C GLU A 13 -3.67 4.67 2.39
N ARG A 14 -4.28 5.85 2.16
CA ARG A 14 -4.86 6.66 3.25
C ARG A 14 -6.08 5.99 3.87
N ALA A 15 -6.95 5.40 3.06
CA ALA A 15 -8.13 4.68 3.53
C ALA A 15 -7.73 3.45 4.35
N ALA A 16 -6.82 2.62 3.85
CA ALA A 16 -6.30 1.45 4.56
C ALA A 16 -5.67 1.83 5.91
N ARG A 17 -4.83 2.87 5.94
CA ARG A 17 -4.25 3.40 7.21
C ARG A 17 -5.33 3.82 8.20
N ARG A 18 -6.36 4.52 7.73
CA ARG A 18 -7.49 4.95 8.57
C ARG A 18 -8.24 3.76 9.15
N LEU A 19 -8.51 2.74 8.33
CA LEU A 19 -9.24 1.53 8.73
C LEU A 19 -8.46 0.72 9.79
N ILE A 20 -7.16 0.57 9.60
CA ILE A 20 -6.27 -0.09 10.57
C ILE A 20 -6.23 0.70 11.87
N ALA A 21 -6.04 2.01 11.81
CA ALA A 21 -6.02 2.87 12.99
C ALA A 21 -7.36 2.84 13.77
N ALA A 22 -8.47 2.73 13.05
CA ALA A 22 -9.81 2.59 13.62
C ALA A 22 -10.10 1.17 14.15
N LYS A 23 -9.17 0.22 13.99
CA LYS A 23 -9.36 -1.21 14.30
C LYS A 23 -10.61 -1.80 13.63
N THR A 24 -10.92 -1.34 12.42
CA THR A 24 -12.05 -1.85 11.65
C THR A 24 -11.87 -3.35 11.38
N PRO A 25 -12.90 -4.19 11.54
CA PRO A 25 -12.82 -5.60 11.21
C PRO A 25 -12.33 -5.81 9.76
N PRO A 26 -11.44 -6.78 9.50
CA PRO A 26 -10.83 -6.95 8.18
C PRO A 26 -11.83 -7.10 7.03
N GLN A 27 -12.96 -7.76 7.25
CA GLN A 27 -14.00 -7.96 6.24
C GLN A 27 -14.62 -6.62 5.82
N VAL A 28 -15.01 -5.79 6.80
CA VAL A 28 -15.57 -4.45 6.57
C VAL A 28 -14.53 -3.54 5.91
N ALA A 29 -13.28 -3.62 6.35
CA ALA A 29 -12.19 -2.84 5.78
C ALA A 29 -11.95 -3.19 4.28
N VAL A 30 -12.02 -4.48 3.92
CA VAL A 30 -11.93 -4.93 2.52
C VAL A 30 -13.10 -4.40 1.70
N GLU A 31 -14.33 -4.44 2.22
CA GLU A 31 -15.50 -3.91 1.53
C GLU A 31 -15.40 -2.39 1.30
N GLU A 32 -14.90 -1.63 2.28
CA GLU A 32 -14.65 -0.19 2.13
C GLU A 32 -13.58 0.10 1.06
N LEU A 33 -12.48 -0.66 1.04
CA LEU A 33 -11.45 -0.52 0.01
C LEU A 33 -11.99 -0.85 -1.38
N ALA A 34 -12.89 -1.83 -1.49
CA ALA A 34 -13.54 -2.22 -2.73
C ALA A 34 -14.51 -1.15 -3.28
N GLN A 35 -14.92 -0.15 -2.47
CA GLN A 35 -15.64 1.03 -2.96
C GLN A 35 -14.72 2.05 -3.64
N ILE A 36 -13.41 2.01 -3.32
CA ILE A 36 -12.41 2.89 -3.94
C ILE A 36 -11.88 2.26 -5.23
N SER A 37 -11.47 0.99 -5.17
CA SER A 37 -11.04 0.23 -6.36
C SER A 37 -11.09 -1.26 -6.10
N ARG A 38 -11.38 -2.02 -7.16
CA ARG A 38 -11.27 -3.48 -7.21
C ARG A 38 -10.22 -3.96 -8.21
N ASP A 39 -9.48 -3.04 -8.85
CA ASP A 39 -8.42 -3.38 -9.80
C ASP A 39 -7.23 -3.98 -9.00
N PRO A 40 -6.91 -5.28 -9.18
CA PRO A 40 -5.84 -5.95 -8.46
C PRO A 40 -4.48 -5.25 -8.63
N LYS A 41 -4.24 -4.62 -9.78
CA LYS A 41 -2.98 -3.90 -10.06
C LYS A 41 -2.91 -2.60 -9.28
N VAL A 42 -4.01 -1.86 -9.18
CA VAL A 42 -4.06 -0.62 -8.39
C VAL A 42 -3.87 -0.92 -6.90
N LEU A 43 -4.54 -1.97 -6.41
CA LEU A 43 -4.39 -2.46 -5.04
C LEU A 43 -2.94 -2.93 -4.78
N GLY A 44 -2.35 -3.69 -5.71
CA GLY A 44 -0.96 -4.13 -5.65
C GLY A 44 0.03 -2.98 -5.58
N MET A 45 -0.13 -1.96 -6.43
CA MET A 45 0.71 -0.77 -6.40
C MET A 45 0.61 -0.01 -5.06
N ALA A 46 -0.58 0.08 -4.46
CA ALA A 46 -0.79 0.70 -3.16
C ALA A 46 -0.15 -0.12 -2.02
N ALA A 47 -0.34 -1.44 -2.04
CA ALA A 47 0.24 -2.36 -1.08
C ALA A 47 1.78 -2.27 -1.10
N GLY A 48 2.36 -2.38 -2.30
CA GLY A 48 3.81 -2.33 -2.48
C GLY A 48 4.40 -0.99 -2.07
N ARG A 49 3.75 0.14 -2.37
CA ARG A 49 4.21 1.44 -1.87
C ARG A 49 4.21 1.54 -0.35
N ALA A 50 3.17 1.02 0.31
CA ALA A 50 3.10 1.01 1.77
C ALA A 50 4.21 0.14 2.37
N LEU A 51 4.41 -1.07 1.83
CA LEU A 51 5.45 -2.00 2.25
C LEU A 51 6.85 -1.42 2.02
N GLY A 52 7.17 -0.97 0.81
CA GLY A 52 8.49 -0.42 0.48
C GLY A 52 8.85 0.84 1.28
N ARG A 53 7.85 1.65 1.66
CA ARG A 53 8.05 2.78 2.61
C ARG A 53 8.44 2.30 3.99
N TRP A 54 7.76 1.27 4.50
CA TRP A 54 8.10 0.66 5.78
C TRP A 54 9.47 -0.02 5.73
N GLU A 55 9.81 -0.78 4.68
CA GLU A 55 11.12 -1.41 4.53
C GLU A 55 12.29 -0.42 4.44
N ALA A 56 12.05 0.76 3.87
CA ALA A 56 13.06 1.81 3.80
C ALA A 56 13.17 2.60 5.10
N VAL A 57 12.03 2.90 5.75
CA VAL A 57 11.97 3.77 6.92
C VAL A 57 10.89 3.33 7.93
N PRO A 58 11.11 2.24 8.68
CA PRO A 58 10.06 1.63 9.50
C PRO A 58 9.45 2.58 10.55
N LEU A 59 10.29 3.41 11.18
CA LEU A 59 9.88 4.32 12.26
C LEU A 59 8.89 5.40 11.80
N PHE A 60 8.96 5.83 10.54
CA PHE A 60 8.05 6.85 9.99
C PHE A 60 6.81 6.25 9.32
N TYR A 61 6.83 4.95 9.02
CA TYR A 61 5.76 4.25 8.33
C TYR A 61 5.35 2.98 9.06
N SER A 62 5.15 3.05 10.38
CA SER A 62 4.91 1.90 11.27
C SER A 62 3.79 0.97 10.81
N LEU A 63 2.70 1.52 10.25
CA LEU A 63 1.56 0.74 9.74
C LEU A 63 1.76 0.17 8.33
N GLY A 64 2.92 0.38 7.68
CA GLY A 64 3.09 0.05 6.26
C GLY A 64 2.93 -1.44 5.96
N GLN A 65 3.37 -2.32 6.86
CA GLN A 65 3.17 -3.76 6.75
C GLN A 65 1.68 -4.14 6.86
N GLU A 66 0.99 -3.67 7.90
CA GLU A 66 -0.44 -3.92 8.09
C GLU A 66 -1.29 -3.38 6.93
N VAL A 67 -0.93 -2.22 6.39
CA VAL A 67 -1.57 -1.62 5.21
C VAL A 67 -1.39 -2.51 3.98
N SER A 68 -0.18 -3.02 3.76
CA SER A 68 0.09 -3.94 2.66
C SER A 68 -0.73 -5.22 2.79
N ASP A 69 -0.77 -5.81 3.99
CA ASP A 69 -1.51 -7.04 4.28
C ASP A 69 -3.02 -6.86 4.08
N LEU A 70 -3.58 -5.72 4.50
CA LEU A 70 -4.99 -5.42 4.28
C LEU A 70 -5.33 -5.30 2.79
N LEU A 71 -4.46 -4.66 2.00
CA LEU A 71 -4.65 -4.51 0.57
C LEU A 71 -4.51 -5.85 -0.18
N LEU A 72 -3.62 -6.74 0.27
CA LEU A 72 -3.56 -8.13 -0.23
C LEU A 72 -4.86 -8.89 0.02
N ARG A 73 -5.41 -8.78 1.23
CA ARG A 73 -6.74 -9.35 1.56
C ARG A 73 -7.86 -8.77 0.71
N ALA A 74 -7.71 -7.53 0.22
CA ALA A 74 -8.66 -6.88 -0.68
C ALA A 74 -8.53 -7.34 -2.15
N GLY A 75 -7.59 -8.25 -2.46
CA GLY A 75 -7.39 -8.77 -3.81
C GLY A 75 -6.27 -8.07 -4.58
N ALA A 76 -5.29 -7.48 -3.89
CA ALA A 76 -4.11 -6.97 -4.55
C ALA A 76 -3.33 -8.08 -5.28
N ASP A 77 -2.83 -7.73 -6.47
CA ASP A 77 -1.90 -8.57 -7.21
C ASP A 77 -0.54 -8.59 -6.49
N GLU A 78 -0.11 -9.79 -6.08
CA GLU A 78 1.09 -10.00 -5.26
C GLU A 78 2.38 -9.68 -6.02
N ASP A 79 2.46 -10.00 -7.31
CA ASP A 79 3.63 -9.71 -8.14
C ASP A 79 3.79 -8.20 -8.34
N VAL A 80 2.67 -7.49 -8.57
CA VAL A 80 2.66 -6.03 -8.64
C VAL A 80 3.06 -5.40 -7.31
N MET A 81 2.58 -5.95 -6.19
CA MET A 81 2.92 -5.52 -4.84
C MET A 81 4.43 -5.66 -4.56
N ALA A 82 5.01 -6.83 -4.83
CA ALA A 82 6.43 -7.09 -4.64
C ALA A 82 7.30 -6.16 -5.49
N SER A 83 6.98 -6.01 -6.78
CA SER A 83 7.72 -5.12 -7.69
C SER A 83 7.63 -3.65 -7.25
N ALA A 84 6.46 -3.19 -6.80
CA ALA A 84 6.26 -1.84 -6.33
C ALA A 84 6.95 -1.56 -4.98
N ALA A 85 7.02 -2.55 -4.08
CA ALA A 85 7.74 -2.46 -2.82
C ALA A 85 9.24 -2.27 -3.06
N GLU A 86 9.83 -3.12 -3.90
CA GLU A 86 11.25 -3.06 -4.23
C GLU A 86 11.63 -1.70 -4.86
N ASP A 87 10.86 -1.22 -5.84
CA ASP A 87 11.10 0.09 -6.47
C ASP A 87 10.96 1.23 -5.46
N THR A 88 9.95 1.19 -4.59
CA THR A 88 9.71 2.22 -3.58
C THR A 88 10.84 2.26 -2.56
N ALA A 89 11.24 1.10 -2.02
CA ALA A 89 12.30 0.99 -1.03
C ALA A 89 13.65 1.45 -1.61
N ARG A 90 13.99 0.98 -2.82
CA ARG A 90 15.21 1.37 -3.55
C ARG A 90 15.29 2.89 -3.71
N ARG A 91 14.21 3.54 -4.14
CA ARG A 91 14.20 5.00 -4.35
C ARG A 91 14.35 5.80 -3.06
N LEU A 92 13.68 5.37 -1.99
CA LEU A 92 13.78 6.04 -0.68
C LEU A 92 15.20 5.91 -0.11
N ARG A 93 15.82 4.73 -0.22
CA ARG A 93 17.21 4.55 0.22
C ARG A 93 18.20 5.43 -0.54
N ILE A 94 18.01 5.60 -1.85
CA ILE A 94 18.82 6.54 -2.65
C ILE A 94 18.62 7.98 -2.16
N TYR A 95 17.37 8.38 -1.93
CA TYR A 95 17.05 9.74 -1.47
C TYR A 95 17.64 10.05 -0.09
N LEU A 96 17.59 9.10 0.85
CA LEU A 96 18.09 9.29 2.22
C LEU A 96 19.62 9.27 2.34
N ARG A 97 20.33 8.78 1.32
CA ARG A 97 21.80 8.79 1.27
C ARG A 97 22.36 10.10 0.72
N ARG A 98 21.50 11.00 0.25
CA ARG A 98 21.86 12.29 -0.34
C ARG A 98 21.64 13.40 0.68
#